data_AF-A0A9E3I2X5-F1
#
_entry.id   AF-A0A9E3I2X5-F1
#
_cell.length_a   1.000
_cell.length_b   1.000
_cell.length_c   1.000
_cell.angle_alpha   90.00
_cell.angle_beta   90.00
_cell.angle_gamma   90.00
#
_symmetry.space_group_name_H-M   'P 1'
#
loop_
_entity.id
_entity.type
_entity.pdbx_description
1 polymer ?
#
loop_
_entity_poly.entity_id
_entity_poly.type
_entity_poly.pdbx_seq_one_letter_code
_entity_poly.pdbx_strand_id
1 'polypeptide(L)'
;MKLSRKCIVMVMGAALVGLLLCGNGCKKSDEGTSAGTAKAADSVALCVKCGQFKGSDVCCKPDQATCTKCSLVKGSPGCCNIPKGAETAAICTKCGQMKGSESCCKPNQTTCDKCGLVKGSPGCCKIAKK
;
A
#
# COMPACT_ATOMS: atom_id res chain seq x y z
N MET A 1 -56.35 6.86 31.16
CA MET A 1 -55.95 7.82 30.11
C MET A 1 -54.44 7.79 30.00
N LYS A 2 -53.89 7.36 28.86
CA LYS A 2 -52.44 7.33 28.59
C LYS A 2 -52.06 8.65 27.90
N LEU A 3 -51.21 9.45 28.51
CA LEU A 3 -50.70 10.68 27.89
C LEU A 3 -49.17 10.64 27.84
N SER A 4 -48.67 10.47 26.61
CA SER A 4 -47.27 10.36 26.27
C SER A 4 -46.67 11.73 25.91
N ARG A 5 -45.38 11.87 26.27
CA ARG A 5 -44.31 12.60 25.56
C ARG A 5 -44.63 13.99 25.03
N LYS A 6 -44.12 15.01 25.71
CA LYS A 6 -43.74 16.31 25.15
C LYS A 6 -42.72 16.99 26.05
N CYS A 7 -41.59 17.36 25.45
CA CYS A 7 -40.83 18.60 25.67
C CYS A 7 -40.25 18.81 27.08
N ILE A 8 -39.00 19.22 27.28
CA ILE A 8 -38.37 20.43 26.76
C ILE A 8 -36.86 20.29 27.02
N VAL A 9 -36.09 20.73 26.03
CA VAL A 9 -34.66 20.98 26.06
C VAL A 9 -34.38 22.25 26.88
N MET A 10 -33.49 22.16 27.86
CA MET A 10 -32.64 23.27 28.31
C MET A 10 -31.23 22.68 28.38
N VAL A 11 -30.18 23.31 27.84
CA VAL A 11 -29.47 24.42 28.49
C VAL A 11 -28.67 25.17 27.42
N MET A 12 -28.73 26.50 27.48
CA MET A 12 -27.88 27.43 26.75
C MET A 12 -26.44 27.39 27.26
N GLY A 13 -25.47 27.53 26.35
CA GLY A 13 -24.07 27.69 26.71
C GLY A 13 -23.25 28.37 25.60
N ALA A 14 -23.17 29.69 25.70
CA ALA A 14 -22.09 30.60 25.28
C ALA A 14 -21.62 30.62 23.81
N ALA A 15 -21.85 31.79 23.20
CA ALA A 15 -21.26 32.27 21.96
C ALA A 15 -19.74 32.47 22.06
N LEU A 16 -19.02 32.36 20.93
CA LEU A 16 -18.09 33.36 20.41
C LEU A 16 -17.50 32.95 19.04
N VAL A 17 -17.97 33.64 18.00
CA VAL A 17 -17.21 34.26 16.90
C VAL A 17 -16.10 33.43 16.22
N GLY A 18 -16.42 32.93 15.02
CA GLY A 18 -15.46 32.53 14.00
C GLY A 18 -16.05 32.83 12.62
N LEU A 19 -15.68 33.97 12.07
CA LEU A 19 -16.15 34.57 10.82
C LEU A 19 -16.03 33.61 9.61
N LEU A 20 -17.09 33.57 8.80
CA LEU A 20 -17.17 32.93 7.49
C LEU A 20 -16.08 33.44 6.53
N LEU A 21 -15.44 32.51 5.81
CA LEU A 21 -15.07 32.72 4.40
C LEU A 21 -15.43 31.47 3.59
N CYS A 22 -16.16 31.72 2.50
CA CYS A 22 -16.81 30.79 1.60
C CYS A 22 -15.85 29.81 0.88
N GLY A 23 -16.36 28.60 0.63
CA GLY A 23 -15.80 27.68 -0.36
C GLY A 23 -16.72 26.46 -0.57
N ASN A 24 -17.47 26.46 -1.67
CA ASN A 24 -18.14 25.27 -2.23
C ASN A 24 -17.16 24.09 -2.33
N GLY A 25 -17.52 22.90 -1.86
CA GLY A 25 -16.64 21.73 -2.08
C GLY A 25 -17.11 20.42 -1.47
N CYS A 26 -17.72 19.59 -2.33
CA CYS A 26 -17.81 18.13 -2.30
C CYS A 26 -17.56 17.37 -0.99
N LYS A 27 -18.67 16.82 -0.50
CA LYS A 27 -18.79 15.63 0.34
C LYS A 27 -18.15 14.42 -0.37
N LYS A 28 -16.95 14.01 0.05
CA LYS A 28 -16.42 12.65 -0.17
C LYS A 28 -15.47 12.31 0.98
N SER A 29 -15.97 11.56 1.95
CA SER A 29 -15.13 10.88 2.93
C SER A 29 -14.56 9.65 2.25
N ASP A 30 -13.40 9.83 1.60
CA ASP A 30 -12.55 8.72 1.19
C ASP A 30 -11.86 8.17 2.44
N GLU A 31 -12.36 7.04 2.95
CA GLU A 31 -11.54 6.14 3.76
C GLU A 31 -10.54 5.46 2.81
N GLY A 32 -9.31 6.00 2.80
CA GLY A 32 -8.31 5.60 1.82
C GLY A 32 -6.91 6.08 2.17
N THR A 33 -6.36 5.49 3.23
CA THR A 33 -4.92 5.24 3.43
C THR A 33 -3.98 6.45 3.44
N SER A 34 -3.71 6.89 4.67
CA SER A 34 -2.42 7.34 5.19
C SER A 34 -1.36 7.72 4.15
N ALA A 35 -1.23 9.03 3.92
CA ALA A 35 0.05 9.65 3.61
C ALA A 35 1.00 9.40 4.80
N GLY A 36 1.63 8.23 4.82
CA GLY A 36 2.72 7.92 5.73
C GLY A 36 3.98 8.63 5.25
N THR A 37 4.36 9.69 5.96
CA THR A 37 5.68 10.30 5.96
C THR A 37 6.77 9.24 5.79
N ALA A 38 7.41 9.23 4.62
CA ALA A 38 8.45 8.28 4.27
C ALA A 38 9.73 8.55 5.06
N LYS A 39 9.79 8.00 6.28
CA LYS A 39 11.06 7.61 6.92
C LYS A 39 11.74 6.63 5.97
N ALA A 40 12.85 7.02 5.34
CA ALA A 40 13.56 6.34 4.25
C ALA A 40 13.25 4.83 4.19
N ALA A 41 12.23 4.47 3.42
CA ALA A 41 11.70 3.12 3.46
C ALA A 41 12.66 2.22 2.69
N ASP A 42 13.41 1.39 3.40
CA ASP A 42 14.28 0.33 2.88
C ASP A 42 13.51 -0.77 2.14
N SER A 43 12.26 -0.49 1.76
CA SER A 43 11.38 -1.45 1.14
C SER A 43 10.26 -0.77 0.37
N VAL A 44 9.89 -1.38 -0.74
CA VAL A 44 8.76 -0.99 -1.56
C VAL A 44 7.64 -2.02 -1.40
N ALA A 45 6.42 -1.55 -1.14
CA ALA A 45 5.28 -2.42 -0.90
C ALA A 45 4.77 -3.07 -2.20
N LEU A 46 4.39 -4.33 -2.12
CA LEU A 46 3.69 -5.06 -3.15
C LEU A 46 2.21 -5.18 -2.82
N CYS A 47 1.38 -5.21 -3.85
CA CYS A 47 -0.02 -5.53 -3.74
C CYS A 47 -0.18 -7.06 -3.65
N VAL A 48 -0.61 -7.56 -2.50
CA VAL A 48 -0.85 -9.00 -2.29
C VAL A 48 -1.95 -9.59 -3.18
N LYS A 49 -2.80 -8.73 -3.80
CA LYS A 49 -3.87 -9.15 -4.72
C LYS A 49 -3.38 -9.45 -6.14
N CYS A 50 -2.39 -8.70 -6.64
CA CYS A 50 -1.95 -8.81 -8.04
C CYS A 50 -0.43 -9.01 -8.20
N GLY A 51 0.36 -8.86 -7.14
CA GLY A 51 1.81 -9.03 -7.13
C GLY A 51 2.61 -7.83 -7.64
N GLN A 52 1.95 -6.79 -8.16
CA GLN A 52 2.62 -5.56 -8.64
C GLN A 52 2.98 -4.62 -7.49
N PHE A 53 3.81 -3.60 -7.74
CA PHE A 53 4.09 -2.56 -6.75
C PHE A 53 2.80 -1.82 -6.37
N LYS A 54 2.53 -1.74 -5.06
CA LYS A 54 1.31 -1.14 -4.55
C LYS A 54 1.30 0.35 -4.89
N GLY A 55 0.23 0.82 -5.56
CA GLY A 55 0.08 2.21 -5.99
C GLY A 55 0.78 2.57 -7.30
N SER A 56 1.43 1.62 -7.98
CA SER A 56 1.92 1.84 -9.34
C SER A 56 0.79 1.88 -10.37
N ASP A 57 1.02 2.51 -11.52
CA ASP A 57 0.05 2.58 -12.63
C ASP A 57 -0.38 1.21 -13.17
N VAL A 58 0.41 0.17 -12.94
CA VAL A 58 0.11 -1.21 -13.35
C VAL A 58 -0.51 -2.04 -12.22
N CYS A 59 -0.63 -1.49 -11.01
CA CYS A 59 -1.22 -2.16 -9.86
C CYS A 59 -2.69 -2.48 -10.12
N CYS A 60 -3.03 -3.77 -10.15
CA CYS A 60 -4.40 -4.24 -10.37
C CYS A 60 -5.06 -3.71 -11.65
N LYS A 61 -4.27 -3.34 -12.67
CA LYS A 61 -4.83 -3.04 -13.98
C LYS A 61 -5.55 -4.26 -14.56
N PRO A 62 -6.68 -4.04 -15.26
CA PRO A 62 -7.40 -5.10 -15.94
C PRO A 62 -6.56 -5.71 -17.07
N ASP A 63 -7.01 -6.85 -17.58
CA ASP A 63 -6.43 -7.54 -18.76
C ASP A 63 -4.96 -7.96 -18.63
N GLN A 64 -4.44 -8.00 -17.40
CA GLN A 64 -3.11 -8.52 -17.14
C GLN A 64 -3.11 -10.05 -17.10
N ALA A 65 -2.19 -10.66 -17.86
CA ALA A 65 -2.00 -12.11 -17.83
C ALA A 65 -1.67 -12.58 -16.40
N THR A 66 -2.45 -13.54 -15.89
CA THR A 66 -2.23 -14.12 -14.56
C THR A 66 -1.38 -15.38 -14.63
N CYS A 67 -0.65 -15.65 -13.56
CA CYS A 67 0.14 -16.86 -13.40
C CYS A 67 -0.75 -17.99 -12.90
N THR A 68 -0.85 -19.09 -13.63
CA THR A 68 -1.68 -20.25 -13.28
C THR A 68 -1.31 -20.93 -11.96
N LYS A 69 -0.08 -20.72 -11.44
CA LYS A 69 0.39 -21.32 -10.19
C LYS A 69 0.03 -20.54 -8.93
N CYS A 70 -0.01 -19.20 -9.02
CA CYS A 70 -0.20 -18.32 -7.85
C CYS A 70 -1.33 -17.29 -8.02
N SER A 71 -1.98 -17.25 -9.18
CA SER A 71 -3.06 -16.33 -9.53
C SER A 71 -2.73 -14.83 -9.48
N LEU A 72 -1.45 -14.47 -9.29
CA LEU A 72 -0.95 -13.10 -9.40
C LEU A 72 -0.57 -12.78 -10.85
N VAL A 73 -0.37 -11.50 -11.15
CA VAL A 73 0.05 -11.06 -12.50
C VAL A 73 1.38 -11.70 -12.85
N LYS A 74 1.44 -12.36 -14.01
CA LYS A 74 2.62 -13.05 -14.51
C LYS A 74 3.77 -12.06 -14.72
N GLY A 75 4.94 -12.37 -14.18
CA GLY A 75 6.12 -11.52 -14.28
C GLY A 75 6.15 -10.34 -13.30
N SER A 76 5.08 -10.11 -12.53
CA SER A 76 5.10 -9.14 -11.44
C SER A 76 6.17 -9.49 -10.39
N PRO A 77 6.69 -8.52 -9.62
CA PRO A 77 7.63 -8.77 -8.53
C PRO A 77 7.12 -9.81 -7.52
N GLY A 78 5.81 -9.82 -7.26
CA GLY A 78 5.19 -10.76 -6.32
C GLY A 78 4.85 -12.14 -6.90
N CYS A 79 4.89 -12.32 -8.23
CA CYS A 79 4.54 -13.58 -8.88
C CYS A 79 5.37 -14.73 -8.31
N CYS A 80 4.69 -15.73 -7.71
CA CYS A 80 5.30 -16.88 -7.03
C CYS A 80 6.26 -16.54 -5.87
N ASN A 81 6.33 -15.28 -5.43
CA ASN A 81 7.20 -14.82 -4.34
C ASN A 81 6.42 -14.40 -3.10
N ILE A 82 5.14 -14.03 -3.25
CA ILE A 82 4.25 -13.73 -2.13
C ILE A 82 3.65 -15.05 -1.61
N PRO A 83 3.79 -15.36 -0.30
CA PRO A 83 3.16 -16.54 0.27
C PRO A 83 1.62 -16.41 0.24
N LYS A 84 0.93 -17.54 0.05
CA LYS A 84 -0.53 -17.57 0.06
C LYS A 84 -1.04 -17.14 1.44
N GLY A 85 -1.97 -16.19 1.48
CA GLY A 85 -2.53 -15.65 2.72
C GLY A 85 -1.70 -14.53 3.37
N ALA A 86 -0.63 -14.06 2.72
CA ALA A 86 0.12 -12.90 3.23
C ALA A 86 -0.76 -11.64 3.25
N GLU A 87 -0.88 -11.01 4.42
CA GLU A 87 -1.57 -9.73 4.57
C GLU A 87 -0.74 -8.57 4.01
N THR A 88 0.58 -8.71 4.08
CA THR A 88 1.53 -7.72 3.58
C THR A 88 2.65 -8.39 2.80
N ALA A 89 3.15 -7.68 1.79
CA ALA A 89 4.29 -8.10 1.01
C ALA A 89 5.11 -6.86 0.64
N ALA A 90 6.43 -6.95 0.77
CA ALA A 90 7.33 -5.87 0.40
C ALA A 90 8.64 -6.43 -0.12
N ILE A 91 9.28 -5.71 -1.03
CA ILE A 91 10.63 -6.01 -1.51
C ILE A 91 11.60 -5.09 -0.79
N CYS A 92 12.70 -5.62 -0.27
CA CYS A 92 13.81 -4.83 0.26
C CYS A 92 14.51 -4.07 -0.88
N THR A 93 14.63 -2.74 -0.76
CA THR A 93 15.25 -1.90 -1.80
C THR A 93 16.78 -2.00 -1.82
N LYS A 94 17.40 -2.60 -0.79
CA LYS A 94 18.85 -2.84 -0.73
C LYS A 94 19.29 -4.06 -1.53
N CYS A 95 18.58 -5.19 -1.38
CA CYS A 95 18.96 -6.46 -1.99
C CYS A 95 17.99 -6.96 -3.06
N GLY A 96 16.77 -6.41 -3.15
CA GLY A 96 15.76 -6.81 -4.14
C GLY A 96 14.97 -8.07 -3.77
N GLN A 97 15.25 -8.69 -2.62
CA GLN A 97 14.52 -9.87 -2.13
C GLN A 97 13.28 -9.46 -1.33
N MET A 98 12.36 -10.41 -1.13
CA MET A 98 11.20 -10.23 -0.25
C MET A 98 11.65 -9.87 1.16
N LYS A 99 11.16 -8.77 1.72
CA LYS A 99 11.51 -8.31 3.06
C LYS A 99 11.03 -9.33 4.10
N GLY A 100 11.92 -9.69 5.02
CA GLY A 100 11.64 -10.71 6.04
C GLY A 100 11.73 -12.16 5.55
N SER A 101 12.03 -12.39 4.26
CA SER A 101 12.39 -13.72 3.80
C SER A 101 13.77 -14.12 4.30
N GLU A 102 14.02 -15.42 4.44
CA GLU A 102 15.36 -15.93 4.82
C GLU A 102 16.45 -15.49 3.83
N SER A 103 16.10 -15.25 2.57
CA SER A 103 17.03 -14.80 1.53
C SER A 103 17.29 -13.28 1.56
N CYS A 104 16.53 -12.52 2.34
CA CYS A 104 16.67 -11.07 2.45
C CYS A 104 18.03 -10.69 3.02
N CYS A 105 18.82 -9.93 2.26
CA CYS A 105 20.14 -9.44 2.65
C CYS A 105 21.11 -10.54 3.13
N LYS A 106 20.97 -11.79 2.65
CA LYS A 106 21.98 -12.82 2.92
C LYS A 106 23.35 -12.40 2.37
N PRO A 107 24.44 -12.70 3.08
CA PRO A 107 25.79 -12.46 2.59
C PRO A 107 26.10 -13.34 1.37
N ASN A 108 27.11 -12.95 0.59
CA ASN A 108 27.65 -13.70 -0.56
C ASN A 108 26.63 -13.99 -1.69
N GLN A 109 25.57 -13.19 -1.79
CA GLN A 109 24.64 -13.25 -2.91
C GLN A 109 25.23 -12.60 -4.15
N THR A 110 25.11 -13.24 -5.31
CA THR A 110 25.52 -12.64 -6.59
C THR A 110 24.65 -11.44 -6.90
N THR A 111 25.26 -10.27 -7.08
CA THR A 111 24.57 -9.05 -7.49
C THR A 111 24.43 -8.97 -9.01
N CYS A 112 23.41 -8.26 -9.47
CA CYS A 112 23.18 -7.95 -10.87
C CYS A 112 23.95 -6.68 -11.23
N ASP A 113 24.83 -6.76 -12.22
CA ASP A 113 25.69 -5.65 -12.65
C ASP A 113 24.89 -4.41 -13.11
N LYS A 114 23.66 -4.61 -13.61
CA LYS A 114 22.82 -3.53 -14.14
C LYS A 114 22.12 -2.68 -13.06
N CYS A 115 21.72 -3.29 -11.95
CA CYS A 115 20.90 -2.61 -10.93
C CYS A 115 21.48 -2.72 -9.50
N GLY A 116 22.54 -3.50 -9.31
CA GLY A 116 23.20 -3.72 -8.02
C GLY A 116 22.32 -4.40 -6.96
N LEU A 117 21.22 -5.06 -7.36
CA LEU A 117 20.40 -5.91 -6.49
C LEU A 117 20.79 -7.38 -6.70
N VAL A 118 20.36 -8.29 -5.84
CA VAL A 118 20.63 -9.72 -5.99
C VAL A 118 20.08 -10.22 -7.33
N LYS A 119 20.90 -10.91 -8.11
CA LYS A 119 20.55 -11.40 -9.45
C LYS A 119 19.41 -12.41 -9.34
N GLY A 120 18.37 -12.23 -10.14
CA GLY A 120 17.17 -13.09 -10.11
C GLY A 120 16.22 -12.82 -8.95
N SER A 121 16.52 -11.86 -8.06
CA SER A 121 15.59 -11.44 -7.01
C SER A 121 14.32 -10.81 -7.62
N PRO A 122 13.18 -10.86 -6.91
CA PRO A 122 11.92 -10.30 -7.39
C PRO A 122 11.96 -8.79 -7.66
N GLY A 123 12.90 -8.06 -7.04
CA GLY A 123 13.19 -6.65 -7.31
C GLY A 123 14.25 -6.38 -8.38
N CYS A 124 14.99 -7.40 -8.82
CA CYS A 124 16.10 -7.25 -9.78
C CYS A 124 15.63 -6.57 -11.07
N CYS A 125 16.23 -5.43 -11.40
CA CYS A 125 15.87 -4.60 -12.57
C CYS A 125 14.39 -4.16 -12.62
N LYS A 126 13.65 -4.29 -11.52
CA LYS A 126 12.23 -3.90 -11.41
C LYS A 126 12.02 -2.76 -10.42
N ILE A 127 13.00 -2.49 -9.57
CA ILE A 127 13.01 -1.38 -8.62
C ILE A 127 14.02 -0.36 -9.12
N ALA A 128 13.59 0.89 -9.26
CA ALA A 128 14.50 2.01 -9.48
C ALA A 128 15.28 2.25 -8.18
N LYS A 129 16.61 2.09 -8.22
CA LYS A 129 17.47 2.68 -7.19
C LYS A 129 17.51 4.18 -7.46
N LYS A 130 16.87 4.97 -6.59
CA LYS A 130 17.09 6.42 -6.54
C LYS A 130 18.39 6.70 -5.80
#